data_AF-A0A8D8QB54-F1
#
_entry.id   AF-A0A8D8QB54-F1
#
_cell.length_a   1.000
_cell.length_b   1.000
_cell.length_c   1.000
_cell.angle_alpha   90.00
_cell.angle_beta   90.00
_cell.angle_gamma   90.00
#
_symmetry.space_group_name_H-M   'P 1'
#
loop_
_entity.id
_entity.type
_entity.pdbx_description
1 polymer ?
#
loop_
_entity_poly.entity_id
_entity_poly.type
_entity_poly.pdbx_seq_one_letter_code
_entity_poly.pdbx_strand_id
1 'polypeptide(L)'
;MRTESGMPTPYNGNAATPGPANNTPYPTQSYMPMPGSNMNSPYPSYPTPGYPGYNPNAAANPQGSMYPPSYPPQPGSAGMSSYPPNMPYPYPQPGGGTPAATPYPMPNPSPAPPTNTGNTSSGTITDEHIKMSLKSAVEDKIRRKMNEQTTQAQEEIEILKETQNELNRGKYKLSKIFERIEKEKTELERNISFLKEKDTELDSILAVLLEKTDVDVDEAVTTTAPIYKQILTTFTEEAATEDTIYYMGEALRRGVIDLEVYLKQVRALSRRQFMFRALLFKCYKHISYVR
;
A
#
# COMPACT_ATOMS: atom_id res chain seq x y z
N MET A 1 -59.70 -11.94 39.35
CA MET A 1 -58.77 -12.51 40.36
C MET A 1 -57.48 -12.82 39.59
N ARG A 2 -56.41 -12.01 39.67
CA ARG A 2 -55.24 -12.15 40.58
C ARG A 2 -54.74 -13.61 40.60
N THR A 3 -53.49 -14.00 40.32
CA THR A 3 -52.17 -13.35 40.55
C THR A 3 -51.05 -14.25 39.97
N GLU A 4 -49.95 -13.64 39.51
CA GLU A 4 -48.51 -13.97 39.75
C GLU A 4 -47.97 -15.43 39.62
N SER A 5 -47.08 -15.73 38.67
CA SER A 5 -45.60 -15.55 38.65
C SER A 5 -44.79 -16.48 39.57
N GLY A 6 -43.87 -17.28 39.01
CA GLY A 6 -42.86 -18.02 39.78
C GLY A 6 -41.99 -18.97 38.94
N MET A 7 -40.67 -18.76 38.97
CA MET A 7 -39.59 -19.46 38.26
C MET A 7 -39.49 -20.99 38.50
N PRO A 8 -38.75 -21.74 37.65
CA PRO A 8 -38.20 -23.04 38.00
C PRO A 8 -36.67 -22.99 38.27
N THR A 9 -36.21 -23.77 39.24
CA THR A 9 -34.84 -24.31 39.37
C THR A 9 -34.96 -25.75 39.88
N PRO A 10 -33.88 -26.56 39.88
CA PRO A 10 -32.88 -26.81 38.84
C PRO A 10 -32.83 -28.31 38.49
N TYR A 11 -32.39 -28.69 37.28
CA TYR A 11 -32.03 -30.08 37.00
C TYR A 11 -30.57 -30.18 36.58
N ASN A 12 -29.80 -30.85 37.43
CA ASN A 12 -28.44 -31.31 37.21
C ASN A 12 -28.50 -32.71 36.57
N GLY A 13 -27.68 -32.97 35.56
CA GLY A 13 -27.60 -34.30 34.96
C GLY A 13 -26.86 -34.31 33.64
N ASN A 14 -25.53 -34.37 33.72
CA ASN A 14 -24.64 -34.72 32.61
C ASN A 14 -25.11 -35.98 31.87
N ALA A 15 -25.25 -35.89 30.56
CA ALA A 15 -25.02 -37.02 29.65
C ALA A 15 -24.64 -36.51 28.26
N ALA A 16 -23.49 -36.97 27.80
CA ALA A 16 -22.82 -36.58 26.58
C ALA A 16 -23.54 -37.07 25.31
N THR A 17 -23.52 -36.24 24.25
CA THR A 17 -23.46 -36.68 22.85
C THR A 17 -23.14 -35.47 21.95
N PRO A 18 -22.02 -35.44 21.19
CA PRO A 18 -21.67 -34.30 20.35
C PRO A 18 -22.39 -34.33 19.00
N GLY A 19 -22.89 -33.17 18.56
CA GLY A 19 -23.49 -32.95 17.25
C GLY A 19 -22.48 -32.86 16.10
N PRO A 20 -22.94 -32.92 14.83
CA PRO A 20 -22.08 -32.92 13.66
C PRO A 20 -21.59 -31.51 13.31
N ALA A 21 -20.27 -31.30 13.35
CA ALA A 21 -19.61 -30.10 12.85
C ALA A 21 -19.23 -30.28 11.37
N ASN A 22 -19.78 -29.40 10.56
CA ASN A 22 -19.47 -29.21 9.15
C ASN A 22 -18.12 -28.49 9.05
N ASN A 23 -17.09 -29.12 8.46
CA ASN A 23 -15.83 -28.44 8.14
C ASN A 23 -15.15 -29.14 6.94
N THR A 24 -15.26 -28.54 5.76
CA THR A 24 -14.53 -28.94 4.55
C THR A 24 -13.14 -28.30 4.53
N PRO A 25 -12.02 -29.06 4.45
CA PRO A 25 -10.69 -28.50 4.32
C PRO A 25 -10.31 -28.25 2.84
N TYR A 26 -9.65 -27.13 2.58
CA TYR A 26 -8.99 -26.82 1.30
C TYR A 26 -7.87 -27.83 0.99
N PRO A 27 -7.66 -28.24 -0.27
CA PRO A 27 -6.55 -29.11 -0.64
C PRO A 27 -5.22 -28.35 -0.71
N THR A 28 -4.23 -28.84 0.03
CA THR A 28 -2.83 -28.42 -0.03
C THR A 28 -2.12 -29.07 -1.22
N GLN A 29 -1.46 -28.23 -2.04
CA GLN A 29 -0.67 -28.64 -3.21
C GLN A 29 0.55 -29.50 -2.78
N SER A 30 0.77 -30.60 -3.51
CA SER A 30 1.90 -31.50 -3.33
C SER A 30 3.11 -31.02 -4.14
N TYR A 31 4.25 -30.92 -3.48
CA TYR A 31 5.56 -30.53 -4.00
C TYR A 31 6.05 -31.55 -5.05
N MET A 32 6.32 -31.10 -6.29
CA MET A 32 7.02 -31.92 -7.31
C MET A 32 8.55 -31.75 -7.19
N PRO A 33 9.34 -32.83 -7.29
CA PRO A 33 10.80 -32.75 -7.23
C PRO A 33 11.41 -32.41 -8.61
N MET A 34 12.36 -31.48 -8.61
CA MET A 34 13.26 -31.17 -9.73
C MET A 34 14.25 -32.33 -9.97
N PRO A 35 14.44 -32.82 -11.21
CA PRO A 35 15.54 -33.72 -11.52
C PRO A 35 16.81 -32.92 -11.82
N GLY A 36 17.83 -33.19 -11.01
CA GLY A 36 19.16 -32.64 -11.14
C GLY A 36 19.93 -33.14 -12.36
N SER A 37 20.97 -32.36 -12.62
CA SER A 37 22.05 -32.50 -13.59
C SER A 37 22.77 -33.85 -13.61
N ASN A 38 23.25 -34.18 -14.82
CA ASN A 38 24.50 -34.88 -15.13
C ASN A 38 24.46 -36.41 -15.28
N MET A 39 24.30 -36.88 -16.52
CA MET A 39 24.90 -38.15 -16.98
C MET A 39 25.40 -38.04 -18.42
N ASN A 40 26.58 -38.63 -18.62
CA ASN A 40 27.48 -38.54 -19.76
C ASN A 40 27.47 -39.88 -20.53
N SER A 41 27.08 -39.91 -21.80
CA SER A 41 27.57 -40.88 -22.82
C SER A 41 26.96 -40.71 -24.22
N PRO A 42 27.61 -41.24 -25.28
CA PRO A 42 27.76 -40.53 -26.56
C PRO A 42 26.99 -41.16 -27.72
N TYR A 43 26.39 -40.33 -28.59
CA TYR A 43 26.00 -40.74 -29.94
C TYR A 43 26.32 -39.61 -30.96
N PRO A 44 26.61 -39.96 -32.23
CA PRO A 44 27.32 -39.09 -33.18
C PRO A 44 26.40 -38.11 -33.93
N SER A 45 26.95 -36.94 -34.23
CA SER A 45 26.31 -35.85 -34.97
C SER A 45 26.52 -35.96 -36.48
N TYR A 46 25.50 -35.57 -37.25
CA TYR A 46 25.60 -35.27 -38.69
C TYR A 46 25.48 -33.75 -38.93
N PRO A 47 26.20 -33.18 -39.90
CA PRO A 47 26.29 -31.73 -40.09
C PRO A 47 25.23 -31.18 -41.06
N THR A 48 24.65 -30.02 -40.72
CA THR A 48 23.83 -29.19 -41.63
C THR A 48 24.53 -27.85 -41.94
N PRO A 49 24.53 -27.35 -43.18
CA PRO A 49 25.22 -26.12 -43.56
C PRO A 49 24.43 -24.85 -43.21
N GLY A 50 25.14 -23.83 -42.74
CA GLY A 50 24.59 -22.54 -42.30
C GLY A 50 24.41 -21.50 -43.41
N TYR A 51 23.55 -20.53 -43.13
CA TYR A 51 23.48 -19.23 -43.81
C TYR A 51 23.55 -18.08 -42.78
N PRO A 52 24.11 -16.91 -43.14
CA PRO A 52 24.46 -15.86 -42.18
C PRO A 52 23.32 -14.85 -41.98
N GLY A 53 23.02 -14.54 -40.72
CA GLY A 53 22.17 -13.42 -40.33
C GLY A 53 22.95 -12.10 -40.30
N TYR A 54 22.42 -11.08 -40.96
CA TYR A 54 22.94 -9.71 -40.91
C TYR A 54 21.97 -8.85 -40.09
N ASN A 55 22.51 -8.20 -39.06
CA ASN A 55 21.83 -7.31 -38.13
C ASN A 55 22.15 -5.86 -38.46
N PRO A 56 21.16 -4.98 -38.71
CA PRO A 56 21.40 -3.54 -38.71
C PRO A 56 20.54 -2.85 -37.65
N ASN A 57 21.17 -2.34 -36.58
CA ASN A 57 21.34 -0.89 -36.37
C ASN A 57 21.62 -0.55 -34.91
N ALA A 58 22.72 0.17 -34.73
CA ALA A 58 23.01 0.99 -33.57
C ALA A 58 23.07 2.47 -34.01
N ALA A 59 22.70 3.34 -33.07
CA ALA A 59 22.94 4.79 -32.99
C ALA A 59 21.95 5.75 -33.68
N ALA A 60 21.13 6.46 -32.89
CA ALA A 60 21.29 7.88 -32.54
C ALA A 60 19.99 8.49 -31.95
N ASN A 61 20.11 9.23 -30.84
CA ASN A 61 19.11 10.09 -30.16
C ASN A 61 18.84 11.39 -31.02
N PRO A 62 17.87 12.33 -30.76
CA PRO A 62 17.28 12.71 -29.45
C PRO A 62 15.79 13.24 -29.39
N GLN A 63 15.35 13.51 -28.16
CA GLN A 63 14.30 14.48 -27.67
C GLN A 63 12.80 14.10 -27.60
N GLY A 64 12.22 14.23 -26.38
CA GLY A 64 10.82 14.65 -26.15
C GLY A 64 9.96 13.81 -25.17
N SER A 65 9.69 14.34 -23.98
CA SER A 65 9.06 13.75 -22.78
C SER A 65 7.57 13.34 -22.84
N MET A 66 7.11 12.37 -22.00
CA MET A 66 6.01 12.51 -21.00
C MET A 66 5.63 11.22 -20.20
N TYR A 67 5.79 11.28 -18.84
CA TYR A 67 5.18 10.54 -17.67
C TYR A 67 5.37 9.02 -17.42
N PRO A 68 5.25 8.48 -16.16
CA PRO A 68 5.06 9.07 -14.80
C PRO A 68 6.10 8.60 -13.71
N PRO A 69 6.07 9.11 -12.45
CA PRO A 69 7.18 8.97 -11.49
C PRO A 69 7.08 7.77 -10.53
N SER A 70 8.23 7.13 -10.30
CA SER A 70 8.48 6.09 -9.29
C SER A 70 9.23 6.65 -8.06
N TYR A 71 8.84 6.19 -6.87
CA TYR A 71 9.38 6.57 -5.56
C TYR A 71 10.89 6.27 -5.36
N PRO A 72 11.61 7.05 -4.53
CA PRO A 72 13.02 6.79 -4.21
C PRO A 72 13.21 5.86 -2.97
N PRO A 73 14.38 5.19 -2.86
CA PRO A 73 14.68 4.24 -1.77
C PRO A 73 15.35 4.93 -0.56
N GLN A 74 15.09 4.37 0.61
CA GLN A 74 15.64 4.78 1.91
C GLN A 74 16.89 3.93 2.27
N PRO A 75 17.93 4.49 2.91
CA PRO A 75 19.02 3.69 3.47
C PRO A 75 18.70 3.22 4.90
N GLY A 76 19.07 1.98 5.20
CA GLY A 76 18.81 1.31 6.46
C GLY A 76 19.71 1.72 7.62
N SER A 77 19.14 1.68 8.82
CA SER A 77 19.86 1.60 10.08
C SER A 77 19.10 0.67 11.02
N ALA A 78 19.82 -0.30 11.58
CA ALA A 78 19.28 -1.38 12.39
C ALA A 78 19.24 -1.00 13.89
N GLY A 79 18.13 -1.35 14.54
CA GLY A 79 18.05 -1.77 15.94
C GLY A 79 17.92 -0.66 17.00
N MET A 80 16.75 -0.51 17.61
CA MET A 80 16.41 -1.17 18.89
C MET A 80 15.00 -0.77 19.36
N SER A 81 14.31 -1.69 20.03
CA SER A 81 12.98 -1.55 20.62
C SER A 81 13.09 -1.28 22.13
N SER A 82 12.26 -0.38 22.70
CA SER A 82 11.47 -0.56 23.94
C SER A 82 10.92 0.75 24.55
N TYR A 83 9.72 0.66 25.14
CA TYR A 83 8.89 1.68 25.81
C TYR A 83 9.43 2.15 27.21
N PRO A 84 8.79 3.15 27.88
CA PRO A 84 9.42 4.14 28.78
C PRO A 84 9.26 3.87 30.29
N PRO A 85 9.85 4.73 31.15
CA PRO A 85 9.00 5.41 32.14
C PRO A 85 9.40 6.85 32.56
N ASN A 86 8.36 7.65 32.81
CA ASN A 86 8.08 8.53 33.96
C ASN A 86 9.22 9.30 34.68
N MET A 87 9.08 10.62 34.76
CA MET A 87 9.94 11.60 35.44
C MET A 87 9.24 12.19 36.69
N PRO A 88 9.90 12.25 37.85
CA PRO A 88 9.52 13.17 38.92
C PRO A 88 10.61 14.20 39.28
N TYR A 89 10.15 15.40 39.62
CA TYR A 89 10.85 16.56 40.16
C TYR A 89 11.73 16.28 41.40
N PRO A 90 12.74 17.14 41.69
CA PRO A 90 13.30 17.24 43.04
C PRO A 90 13.15 18.65 43.68
N TYR A 91 12.87 18.62 44.98
CA TYR A 91 12.94 19.71 45.96
C TYR A 91 14.32 19.70 46.68
N PRO A 92 14.77 20.79 47.34
CA PRO A 92 16.13 20.90 47.89
C PRO A 92 16.23 20.78 49.43
N GLN A 93 17.38 20.29 49.94
CA GLN A 93 17.86 20.56 51.32
C GLN A 93 19.40 20.34 51.46
N PRO A 94 20.03 20.86 52.54
CA PRO A 94 21.35 21.52 52.49
C PRO A 94 22.50 20.71 53.12
N GLY A 95 23.74 21.06 52.77
CA GLY A 95 24.92 20.57 53.50
C GLY A 95 26.29 21.02 52.97
N GLY A 96 26.90 21.97 53.68
CA GLY A 96 28.33 22.07 54.03
C GLY A 96 29.43 21.98 52.96
N GLY A 97 30.23 23.04 52.83
CA GLY A 97 31.60 22.97 52.29
C GLY A 97 32.14 24.27 51.69
N THR A 98 32.91 25.04 52.46
CA THR A 98 33.78 26.15 52.04
C THR A 98 35.18 25.65 51.62
N PRO A 99 36.12 26.48 51.11
CA PRO A 99 36.02 27.69 50.27
C PRO A 99 37.01 27.71 49.07
N ALA A 100 36.77 28.50 48.03
CA ALA A 100 37.85 29.01 47.16
C ALA A 100 37.46 30.27 46.36
N ALA A 101 38.17 31.36 46.65
CA ALA A 101 38.64 32.47 45.81
C ALA A 101 37.72 33.19 44.78
N THR A 102 37.51 34.48 45.08
CA THR A 102 37.08 35.70 44.33
C THR A 102 37.76 35.94 42.96
N PRO A 103 37.38 36.93 42.09
CA PRO A 103 36.61 38.16 42.39
C PRO A 103 35.55 38.65 41.38
N TYR A 104 34.56 39.39 41.90
CA TYR A 104 33.61 40.23 41.17
C TYR A 104 34.11 41.68 41.00
N PRO A 105 33.64 42.43 39.99
CA PRO A 105 33.92 43.85 39.82
C PRO A 105 32.93 44.75 40.57
N MET A 106 33.47 45.86 41.08
CA MET A 106 32.81 46.98 41.78
C MET A 106 31.77 47.72 40.94
N PRO A 107 30.79 48.37 41.60
CA PRO A 107 30.74 49.83 41.48
C PRO A 107 30.39 50.60 42.77
N ASN A 108 31.25 51.60 43.03
CA ASN A 108 31.03 52.98 43.51
C ASN A 108 30.31 53.28 44.85
N PRO A 109 30.95 54.01 45.80
CA PRO A 109 30.32 54.47 47.02
C PRO A 109 29.62 55.84 46.84
N SER A 110 28.45 55.97 47.47
CA SER A 110 27.76 57.25 47.71
C SER A 110 27.71 57.55 49.22
N PRO A 111 27.57 58.83 49.61
CA PRO A 111 28.30 59.40 50.74
C PRO A 111 27.63 59.23 52.10
N ALA A 112 28.47 59.24 53.14
CA ALA A 112 28.10 59.16 54.55
C ALA A 112 27.15 60.30 54.99
N PRO A 113 26.18 60.03 55.88
CA PRO A 113 25.51 61.09 56.61
C PRO A 113 26.40 61.59 57.77
N PRO A 114 26.34 62.88 58.11
CA PRO A 114 27.16 63.43 59.19
C PRO A 114 26.66 62.95 60.55
N THR A 115 27.61 62.50 61.37
CA THR A 115 27.46 62.35 62.82
C THR A 115 27.25 63.73 63.44
N ASN A 116 26.00 64.04 63.80
CA ASN A 116 25.70 65.15 64.69
C ASN A 116 25.30 64.59 66.05
N THR A 117 26.28 64.59 66.94
CA THR A 117 26.15 64.43 68.39
C THR A 117 25.32 65.58 68.94
N GLY A 118 24.01 65.35 69.09
CA GLY A 118 23.05 66.21 69.78
C GLY A 118 22.33 65.40 70.83
N ASN A 119 22.82 65.50 72.05
CA ASN A 119 22.33 64.86 73.27
C ASN A 119 20.89 65.33 73.58
N THR A 120 19.91 64.42 73.66
CA THR A 120 18.78 64.53 74.60
C THR A 120 18.03 63.20 74.71
N SER A 121 18.38 62.47 75.75
CA SER A 121 17.52 61.49 76.42
C SER A 121 16.20 62.13 76.85
N SER A 122 15.08 61.73 76.26
CA SER A 122 13.79 61.68 76.95
C SER A 122 12.81 60.84 76.15
N GLY A 123 12.61 59.60 76.59
CA GLY A 123 11.46 58.81 76.18
C GLY A 123 10.19 59.47 76.69
N THR A 124 9.51 60.21 75.82
CA THR A 124 8.06 60.32 75.91
C THR A 124 7.54 60.26 74.49
N ILE A 125 6.98 59.10 74.15
CA ILE A 125 6.19 58.92 72.94
C ILE A 125 5.10 60.00 73.01
N THR A 126 5.19 61.03 72.16
CA THR A 126 4.11 62.02 72.04
C THR A 126 2.96 61.37 71.29
N ASP A 127 1.71 61.74 71.62
CA ASP A 127 0.51 61.21 70.96
C ASP A 127 0.57 61.32 69.42
N GLU A 128 1.28 62.32 68.91
CA GLU A 128 1.51 62.54 67.48
C GLU A 128 2.33 61.41 66.84
N HIS A 129 3.34 60.87 67.53
CA HIS A 129 4.14 59.74 67.04
C HIS A 129 3.33 58.43 67.04
N ILE A 130 2.43 58.25 68.00
CA ILE A 130 1.51 57.10 68.04
C ILE A 130 0.50 57.19 66.89
N LYS A 131 -0.05 58.38 66.66
CA LYS A 131 -1.02 58.63 65.58
C LYS A 131 -0.39 58.43 64.19
N MET A 132 0.86 58.89 64.00
CA MET A 132 1.62 58.63 62.78
C MET A 132 1.94 57.14 62.61
N SER A 133 2.33 56.44 63.68
CA SER A 133 2.59 54.99 63.65
C SER A 133 1.32 54.18 63.31
N LEU A 134 0.18 54.50 63.92
CA LEU A 134 -1.10 53.86 63.60
C LEU A 134 -1.54 54.14 62.16
N LYS A 135 -1.39 55.38 61.69
CA LYS A 135 -1.71 55.74 60.30
C LYS A 135 -0.83 54.97 59.32
N SER A 136 0.48 54.89 59.55
CA SER A 136 1.41 54.09 58.73
C SER A 136 1.07 52.61 58.80
N ALA A 137 0.76 52.05 59.97
CA ALA A 137 0.40 50.64 60.12
C ALA A 137 -0.91 50.30 59.40
N VAL A 138 -1.89 51.22 59.39
CA VAL A 138 -3.13 51.06 58.62
C VAL A 138 -2.86 51.17 57.12
N GLU A 139 -2.07 52.15 56.69
CA GLU A 139 -1.66 52.29 55.28
C GLU A 139 -0.90 51.06 54.78
N ASP A 140 0.03 50.53 55.56
CA ASP A 140 0.80 49.31 55.24
C ASP A 140 -0.10 48.08 55.20
N LYS A 141 -1.05 47.96 56.13
CA LYS A 141 -2.03 46.85 56.13
C LYS A 141 -2.95 46.91 54.92
N ILE A 142 -3.40 48.10 54.51
CA ILE A 142 -4.20 48.30 53.30
C ILE A 142 -3.37 47.99 52.06
N ARG A 143 -2.14 48.51 51.94
CA ARG A 143 -1.23 48.20 50.83
C ARG A 143 -0.97 46.71 50.71
N ARG A 144 -0.72 46.03 51.83
CA ARG A 144 -0.50 44.59 51.86
C ARG A 144 -1.74 43.83 51.37
N LYS A 145 -2.93 44.18 51.87
CA LYS A 145 -4.18 43.53 51.43
C LYS A 145 -4.51 43.79 49.97
N MET A 146 -4.26 45.01 49.48
CA MET A 146 -4.44 45.38 48.08
C MET A 146 -3.47 44.62 47.17
N ASN A 147 -2.20 44.50 47.57
CA ASN A 147 -1.21 43.73 46.83
C ASN A 147 -1.56 42.24 46.81
N GLU A 148 -1.95 41.66 47.95
CA GLU A 148 -2.42 40.26 48.01
C GLU A 148 -3.59 40.01 47.05
N GLN A 149 -4.60 40.88 47.02
CA GLN A 149 -5.73 40.75 46.08
C GLN A 149 -5.34 40.97 44.62
N THR A 150 -4.41 41.89 44.36
CA THR A 150 -3.91 42.15 43.00
C THR A 150 -3.14 40.94 42.48
N THR A 151 -2.29 40.34 43.31
CA THR A 151 -1.55 39.12 42.97
C THR A 151 -2.50 37.95 42.73
N GLN A 152 -3.50 37.75 43.61
CA GLN A 152 -4.49 36.70 43.42
C GLN A 152 -5.30 36.87 42.12
N ALA A 153 -5.80 38.09 41.85
CA ALA A 153 -6.52 38.37 40.62
C ALA A 153 -5.64 38.18 39.37
N GLN A 154 -4.35 38.51 39.46
CA GLN A 154 -3.40 38.31 38.37
C GLN A 154 -3.15 36.83 38.08
N GLU A 155 -3.02 36.00 39.11
CA GLU A 155 -2.90 34.55 39.00
C GLU A 155 -4.16 33.93 38.38
N GLU A 156 -5.35 34.36 38.82
CA GLU A 156 -6.62 33.89 38.24
C GLU A 156 -6.75 34.26 36.76
N ILE A 157 -6.33 35.47 36.37
CA ILE A 157 -6.30 35.90 34.95
C ILE A 157 -5.35 35.01 34.14
N GLU A 158 -4.20 34.63 34.70
CA GLU A 158 -3.23 33.77 34.02
C GLU A 158 -3.79 32.36 33.79
N ILE A 159 -4.42 31.77 34.79
CA ILE A 159 -5.09 30.46 34.69
C ILE A 159 -6.23 30.51 33.65
N LEU A 160 -7.03 31.57 33.66
CA LEU A 160 -8.11 31.74 32.69
C LEU A 160 -7.59 31.90 31.26
N LYS A 161 -6.46 32.61 31.08
CA LYS A 161 -5.79 32.72 29.78
C LYS A 161 -5.24 31.39 29.29
N GLU A 162 -4.65 30.60 30.18
CA GLU A 162 -4.19 29.25 29.85
C GLU A 162 -5.36 28.38 29.39
N THR A 163 -6.45 28.36 30.16
CA THR A 163 -7.68 27.62 29.84
C THR A 163 -8.28 28.08 28.50
N GLN A 164 -8.30 29.39 28.24
CA GLN A 164 -8.77 29.94 26.96
C GLN A 164 -7.88 29.46 25.79
N ASN A 165 -6.56 29.40 25.98
CA ASN A 165 -5.63 28.91 24.97
C ASN A 165 -5.85 27.41 24.71
N GLU A 166 -6.08 26.61 25.75
CA GLU A 166 -6.41 25.19 25.59
C GLU A 166 -7.71 24.97 24.84
N LEU A 167 -8.77 25.72 25.18
CA LEU A 167 -10.05 25.68 24.47
C LEU A 167 -9.91 26.09 23.01
N ASN A 168 -9.14 27.14 22.72
CA ASN A 168 -8.87 27.56 21.34
C ASN A 168 -8.08 26.50 20.57
N ARG A 169 -7.11 25.84 21.21
CA ARG A 169 -6.38 24.72 20.62
C ARG A 169 -7.31 23.53 20.36
N GLY A 170 -8.23 23.25 21.28
CA GLY A 170 -9.28 22.24 21.13
C GLY A 170 -10.19 22.53 19.95
N LYS A 171 -10.68 23.78 19.83
CA LYS A 171 -11.48 24.26 18.71
C LYS A 171 -10.76 24.07 17.38
N TYR A 172 -9.49 24.48 17.30
CA TYR A 172 -8.69 24.32 16.08
C TYR A 172 -8.51 22.84 15.70
N LYS A 173 -8.22 21.97 16.68
CA LYS A 173 -8.13 20.52 16.44
C LYS A 173 -9.44 19.95 15.90
N LEU A 174 -10.58 20.32 16.50
CA LEU A 174 -11.89 19.88 16.04
C LEU A 174 -12.19 20.38 14.62
N SER A 175 -11.94 21.65 14.33
CA SER A 175 -12.11 22.20 12.97
C SER A 175 -11.28 21.43 11.94
N LYS A 176 -10.03 21.09 12.26
CA LYS A 176 -9.16 20.29 11.38
C LYS A 176 -9.65 18.85 11.19
N ILE A 177 -10.28 18.26 12.21
CA ILE A 177 -10.89 16.93 12.10
C ILE A 177 -12.14 17.01 11.20
N PHE A 178 -13.00 18.02 11.38
CA PHE A 178 -14.17 18.22 10.53
C PHE A 178 -13.79 18.41 9.07
N GLU A 179 -12.79 19.24 8.77
CA GLU A 179 -12.31 19.45 7.41
C GLU A 179 -11.79 18.13 6.79
N ARG A 180 -11.08 17.31 7.57
CA ARG A 180 -10.63 16.00 7.11
C ARG A 180 -11.79 15.05 6.82
N ILE A 181 -12.76 14.98 7.73
CA ILE A 181 -13.94 14.11 7.57
C ILE A 181 -14.75 14.52 6.34
N GLU A 182 -14.96 15.81 6.11
CA GLU A 182 -15.65 16.28 4.90
C GLU A 182 -14.87 15.93 3.63
N LYS A 183 -13.54 16.08 3.65
CA LYS A 183 -12.71 15.65 2.53
C LYS A 183 -12.80 14.14 2.30
N GLU A 184 -12.67 13.32 3.34
CA GLU A 184 -12.78 11.86 3.26
C GLU A 184 -14.16 11.44 2.76
N LYS A 185 -15.24 12.09 3.24
CA LYS A 185 -16.60 11.84 2.77
C LYS A 185 -16.76 12.11 1.28
N THR A 186 -16.32 13.27 0.80
CA THR A 186 -16.42 13.60 -0.63
C THR A 186 -15.57 12.67 -1.50
N GLU A 187 -14.41 12.24 -1.01
CA GLU A 187 -13.56 11.25 -1.68
C GLU A 187 -14.24 9.87 -1.73
N LEU A 188 -14.83 9.42 -0.63
CA LEU A 188 -15.61 8.18 -0.60
C LEU A 188 -16.81 8.23 -1.54
N GLU A 189 -17.58 9.32 -1.55
CA GLU A 189 -18.73 9.50 -2.45
C GLU A 189 -18.28 9.43 -3.92
N ARG A 190 -17.16 10.06 -4.27
CA ARG A 190 -16.56 9.97 -5.59
C ARG A 190 -16.15 8.54 -5.93
N ASN A 191 -15.49 7.84 -5.02
CA ASN A 191 -15.05 6.46 -5.22
C ASN A 191 -16.23 5.50 -5.38
N ILE A 192 -17.31 5.68 -4.60
CA ILE A 192 -18.54 4.90 -4.74
C ILE A 192 -19.17 5.13 -6.11
N SER A 193 -19.25 6.38 -6.57
CA SER A 193 -19.79 6.70 -7.89
C SER A 193 -18.96 6.05 -9.00
N PHE A 194 -17.63 6.12 -8.90
CA PHE A 194 -16.71 5.52 -9.87
C PHE A 194 -16.82 3.99 -9.90
N LEU A 195 -16.87 3.34 -8.73
CA LEU A 195 -17.02 1.89 -8.65
C LEU A 195 -18.36 1.43 -9.24
N LYS A 196 -19.46 2.14 -8.95
CA LYS A 196 -20.77 1.84 -9.56
C LYS A 196 -20.75 1.97 -11.08
N GLU A 197 -20.08 2.98 -11.62
CA GLU A 197 -19.92 3.14 -13.07
C GLU A 197 -19.16 1.95 -13.66
N LYS A 198 -18.07 1.51 -13.01
CA LYS A 198 -17.30 0.35 -13.46
C LYS A 198 -18.03 -0.98 -13.30
N ASP A 199 -18.82 -1.15 -12.24
CA ASP A 199 -19.68 -2.32 -12.11
C ASP A 199 -20.70 -2.37 -13.27
N THR A 200 -21.33 -1.25 -13.62
CA THR A 200 -22.26 -1.21 -14.76
C THR A 200 -21.57 -1.45 -16.11
N GLU A 201 -20.35 -0.95 -16.28
CA GLU A 201 -19.54 -1.21 -17.48
C GLU A 201 -19.20 -2.70 -17.59
N LEU A 202 -18.75 -3.31 -16.50
CA LEU A 202 -18.44 -4.75 -16.45
C LEU A 202 -19.68 -5.60 -16.68
N ASP A 203 -20.82 -5.26 -16.10
CA ASP A 203 -22.08 -5.96 -16.34
C ASP A 203 -22.50 -5.89 -17.81
N SER A 204 -22.29 -4.73 -18.46
CA SER A 204 -22.57 -4.58 -19.89
C SER A 204 -21.64 -5.44 -20.76
N ILE A 205 -20.35 -5.51 -20.42
CA ILE A 205 -19.36 -6.35 -21.12
C ILE A 205 -19.69 -7.83 -20.90
N LEU A 206 -20.04 -8.23 -19.68
CA LEU A 206 -20.45 -9.58 -19.36
C LEU A 206 -21.71 -9.98 -20.13
N ALA A 207 -22.70 -9.10 -20.25
CA ALA A 207 -23.88 -9.36 -21.07
C ALA A 207 -23.51 -9.64 -22.54
N VAL A 208 -22.61 -8.82 -23.12
CA VAL A 208 -22.12 -9.01 -24.50
C VAL A 208 -21.30 -10.30 -24.66
N LEU A 209 -20.52 -10.69 -23.65
CA LEU A 209 -19.73 -11.92 -23.69
C LEU A 209 -20.60 -13.17 -23.51
N LEU A 210 -21.62 -13.11 -22.65
CA LEU A 210 -22.57 -14.21 -22.45
C LEU A 210 -23.46 -14.44 -23.67
N GLU A 211 -23.73 -13.41 -24.47
CA GLU A 211 -24.42 -13.58 -25.75
C GLU A 211 -23.55 -14.33 -26.78
N LYS A 212 -22.22 -14.18 -26.71
CA LYS A 212 -21.24 -14.78 -27.64
C LYS A 212 -20.70 -16.13 -27.14
N THR A 213 -21.59 -17.05 -26.77
CA THR A 213 -21.23 -18.33 -26.13
C THR A 213 -20.62 -19.38 -27.05
N ASP A 214 -20.78 -19.26 -28.37
CA ASP A 214 -20.20 -20.20 -29.33
C ASP A 214 -19.28 -19.44 -30.29
N VAL A 215 -18.03 -19.25 -29.88
CA VAL A 215 -16.98 -18.75 -30.74
C VAL A 215 -16.23 -19.95 -31.28
N ASP A 216 -16.40 -20.24 -32.57
CA ASP A 216 -15.60 -21.24 -33.26
C ASP A 216 -14.12 -20.85 -33.19
N VAL A 217 -13.31 -21.73 -32.59
CA VAL A 217 -11.87 -21.50 -32.39
C VAL A 217 -11.16 -21.36 -33.74
N ASP A 218 -11.66 -22.04 -34.77
CA ASP A 218 -11.12 -21.99 -36.13
C ASP A 218 -11.47 -20.66 -36.84
N GLU A 219 -12.53 -19.96 -36.42
CA GLU A 219 -12.91 -18.65 -36.94
C GLU A 219 -12.32 -17.49 -36.14
N ALA A 220 -11.96 -17.71 -34.87
CA ALA A 220 -11.38 -16.69 -33.99
C ALA A 220 -10.04 -16.14 -34.52
N VAL A 221 -9.26 -16.97 -35.23
CA VAL A 221 -7.96 -16.59 -35.78
C VAL A 221 -7.91 -16.92 -37.27
N THR A 222 -8.32 -15.95 -38.09
CA THR A 222 -8.24 -16.04 -39.54
C THR A 222 -7.10 -15.20 -40.11
N THR A 223 -6.69 -15.53 -41.33
CA THR A 223 -5.65 -14.76 -42.04
C THR A 223 -6.19 -13.40 -42.49
N THR A 224 -5.32 -12.39 -42.59
CA THR A 224 -5.66 -11.00 -42.94
C THR A 224 -6.33 -10.80 -44.32
N ALA A 225 -6.21 -11.75 -45.25
CA ALA A 225 -6.84 -11.66 -46.56
C ALA A 225 -7.32 -13.05 -47.06
N PRO A 226 -8.37 -13.13 -47.90
CA PRO A 226 -8.89 -14.39 -48.41
C PRO A 226 -7.85 -15.27 -49.14
N ILE A 227 -6.89 -14.64 -49.82
CA ILE A 227 -5.82 -15.36 -50.52
C ILE A 227 -4.85 -16.07 -49.57
N TYR A 228 -4.60 -15.48 -48.39
CA TYR A 228 -3.77 -16.12 -47.37
C TYR A 228 -4.51 -17.29 -46.72
N LYS A 229 -5.83 -17.19 -46.55
CA LYS A 229 -6.68 -18.31 -46.08
C LYS A 229 -6.61 -19.46 -47.07
N GLN A 230 -6.72 -19.16 -48.36
CA GLN A 230 -6.59 -20.16 -49.42
C GLN A 230 -5.22 -20.84 -49.42
N ILE A 231 -4.13 -20.10 -49.22
CA ILE A 231 -2.79 -20.68 -49.09
C ILE A 231 -2.69 -21.59 -47.87
N LEU A 232 -3.18 -21.13 -46.72
CA LEU A 232 -3.15 -21.90 -45.48
C LEU A 232 -3.92 -23.22 -45.63
N THR A 233 -5.17 -23.17 -46.10
CA THR A 233 -5.99 -24.37 -46.34
C THR A 233 -5.36 -25.29 -47.39
N THR A 234 -4.85 -24.76 -48.50
CA THR A 234 -4.22 -25.59 -49.54
C THR A 234 -2.94 -26.27 -49.01
N PHE A 235 -2.17 -25.58 -48.18
CA PHE A 235 -0.95 -26.13 -47.56
C PHE A 235 -1.29 -27.23 -46.56
N THR A 236 -2.29 -27.01 -45.69
CA THR A 236 -2.70 -28.04 -44.71
C THR A 236 -3.30 -29.27 -45.41
N GLU A 237 -4.07 -29.08 -46.49
CA GLU A 237 -4.59 -30.18 -47.31
C GLU A 237 -3.49 -30.98 -48.03
N GLU A 238 -2.41 -30.31 -48.48
CA GLU A 238 -1.26 -30.97 -49.09
C GLU A 238 -0.49 -31.82 -48.09
N ALA A 239 -0.21 -31.28 -46.91
CA ALA A 239 0.45 -32.00 -45.82
C ALA A 239 -0.41 -33.18 -45.32
N ALA A 240 -1.72 -32.98 -45.12
CA ALA A 240 -2.63 -34.04 -44.71
C ALA A 240 -2.70 -35.19 -45.75
N THR A 241 -2.58 -34.85 -47.04
CA THR A 241 -2.53 -35.85 -48.12
C THR A 241 -1.24 -36.67 -48.06
N GLU A 242 -0.10 -36.04 -47.74
CA GLU A 242 1.18 -36.72 -47.57
C GLU A 242 1.16 -37.71 -46.40
N ASP A 243 0.65 -37.28 -45.24
CA ASP A 243 0.45 -38.14 -44.07
C ASP A 243 -0.49 -39.31 -44.39
N THR A 244 -1.56 -39.05 -45.13
CA THR A 244 -2.50 -40.11 -45.56
C THR A 244 -1.78 -41.15 -46.43
N ILE A 245 -0.99 -40.72 -47.42
CA ILE A 245 -0.23 -41.64 -48.28
C ILE A 245 0.75 -42.48 -47.45
N TYR A 246 1.43 -41.87 -46.47
CA TYR A 246 2.33 -42.58 -45.56
C TYR A 246 1.61 -43.71 -44.81
N TYR A 247 0.49 -43.41 -44.15
CA TYR A 247 -0.28 -44.41 -43.41
C TYR A 247 -0.97 -45.44 -44.31
N MET A 248 -1.32 -45.09 -45.55
CA MET A 248 -1.78 -46.07 -46.54
C MET A 248 -0.70 -47.09 -46.90
N GLY A 249 0.56 -46.66 -47.01
CA GLY A 249 1.69 -47.57 -47.25
C GLY A 249 1.92 -48.51 -46.07
N GLU A 250 1.79 -47.98 -44.85
CA GLU A 250 1.90 -48.78 -43.63
C GLU A 250 0.73 -49.77 -43.47
N ALA A 251 -0.49 -49.38 -43.86
CA ALA A 251 -1.66 -50.25 -43.86
C ALA A 251 -1.48 -51.44 -44.83
N LEU A 252 -0.88 -51.22 -46.01
CA LEU A 252 -0.54 -52.29 -46.95
C LEU A 252 0.51 -53.24 -46.33
N ARG A 253 1.56 -52.69 -45.71
CA ARG A 253 2.61 -53.48 -45.06
C ARG A 253 2.07 -54.39 -43.95
N ARG A 254 1.06 -53.92 -43.21
CA ARG A 254 0.40 -54.67 -42.14
C ARG A 254 -0.71 -55.62 -42.64
N GLY A 255 -0.98 -55.65 -43.95
CA GLY A 255 -2.01 -56.50 -44.54
C GLY A 255 -3.45 -56.07 -44.23
N VAL A 256 -3.67 -54.81 -43.84
CA VAL A 256 -5.01 -54.26 -43.57
C VAL A 256 -5.76 -53.96 -44.87
N ILE A 257 -5.01 -53.64 -45.95
CA ILE A 257 -5.55 -53.33 -47.27
C ILE A 257 -4.84 -54.13 -48.36
N ASP A 258 -5.56 -54.46 -49.42
CA ASP A 258 -5.01 -55.14 -50.59
C ASP A 258 -4.20 -54.19 -51.49
N LEU A 259 -3.27 -54.77 -52.25
CA LEU A 259 -2.42 -54.02 -53.18
C LEU A 259 -3.23 -53.21 -54.20
N GLU A 260 -4.31 -53.78 -54.72
CA GLU A 260 -5.16 -53.11 -55.71
C GLU A 260 -5.85 -51.87 -55.13
N VAL A 261 -6.37 -51.98 -53.91
CA VAL A 261 -7.00 -50.87 -53.18
C VAL A 261 -5.97 -49.78 -52.88
N TYR A 262 -4.78 -50.16 -52.43
CA TYR A 262 -3.67 -49.24 -52.19
C TYR A 262 -3.30 -48.44 -53.45
N LEU A 263 -3.04 -49.11 -54.57
CA LEU A 263 -2.63 -48.45 -55.82
C LEU A 263 -3.72 -47.51 -56.36
N LYS A 264 -4.99 -47.88 -56.22
CA LYS A 264 -6.12 -47.04 -56.63
C LYS A 264 -6.18 -45.76 -55.81
N GLN A 265 -6.07 -45.87 -54.49
CA GLN A 265 -6.20 -44.74 -53.58
C GLN A 265 -4.96 -43.85 -53.56
N VAL A 266 -3.74 -44.40 -53.56
CA VAL A 266 -2.52 -43.60 -53.68
C VAL A 266 -2.51 -42.82 -54.99
N ARG A 267 -2.91 -43.42 -56.11
CA ARG A 267 -3.05 -42.69 -57.38
C ARG A 267 -4.03 -41.52 -57.27
N ALA A 268 -5.16 -41.70 -56.56
CA ALA A 268 -6.13 -40.64 -56.35
C ALA A 268 -5.59 -39.52 -55.45
N LEU A 269 -4.94 -39.87 -54.34
CA LEU A 269 -4.31 -38.93 -53.42
C LEU A 269 -3.16 -38.17 -54.08
N SER A 270 -2.29 -38.82 -54.84
CA SER A 270 -1.20 -38.15 -55.59
C SER A 270 -1.73 -37.17 -56.63
N ARG A 271 -2.87 -37.46 -57.27
CA ARG A 271 -3.54 -36.49 -58.16
C ARG A 271 -4.03 -35.26 -57.40
N ARG A 272 -4.62 -35.45 -56.21
CA ARG A 272 -5.04 -34.33 -55.34
C ARG A 272 -3.84 -33.52 -54.85
N GLN A 273 -2.77 -34.18 -54.40
CA GLN A 273 -1.52 -33.55 -53.99
C GLN A 273 -0.94 -32.68 -55.10
N PHE A 274 -0.91 -33.18 -56.34
CA PHE A 274 -0.48 -32.39 -57.49
C PHE A 274 -1.33 -31.12 -57.68
N MET A 275 -2.66 -31.25 -57.57
CA MET A 275 -3.56 -30.10 -57.69
C MET A 275 -3.34 -29.08 -56.58
N PHE A 276 -3.14 -29.51 -55.33
CA PHE A 276 -2.84 -28.62 -54.21
C PHE A 276 -1.50 -27.91 -54.40
N ARG A 277 -0.44 -28.61 -54.82
CA ARG A 277 0.87 -28.00 -55.13
C ARG A 277 0.78 -26.98 -56.27
N ALA A 278 0.04 -27.29 -57.33
CA ALA A 278 -0.17 -26.37 -58.45
C ALA A 278 -0.97 -25.13 -58.01
N LEU A 279 -2.00 -25.31 -57.18
CA LEU A 279 -2.80 -24.22 -56.63
C LEU A 279 -1.96 -23.32 -55.71
N LEU A 280 -1.16 -23.91 -54.83
CA LEU A 280 -0.26 -23.21 -53.93
C LEU A 280 0.76 -22.36 -54.70
N PHE A 281 1.39 -22.93 -55.74
CA PHE A 281 2.31 -22.20 -56.62
C PHE A 281 1.63 -21.00 -57.29
N LYS A 282 0.39 -21.17 -57.77
CA LYS A 282 -0.38 -20.09 -58.39
C LYS A 282 -0.73 -18.98 -57.38
N CYS A 283 -1.09 -19.33 -56.15
CA CYS A 283 -1.41 -18.38 -55.08
C CYS A 283 -0.17 -17.56 -54.66
N TYR A 284 0.98 -18.21 -54.46
CA TYR A 284 2.23 -17.50 -54.16
C TYR A 284 2.65 -16.57 -55.29
N LYS A 285 2.58 -17.04 -56.54
CA LYS A 285 2.84 -16.20 -57.71
C LYS A 285 1.97 -14.95 -57.69
N HIS A 286 0.66 -15.10 -57.47
CA HIS A 286 -0.28 -13.98 -57.42
C HIS A 286 0.08 -12.95 -56.34
N ILE A 287 0.48 -13.38 -55.13
CA ILE A 287 0.94 -12.46 -54.08
C ILE A 287 2.20 -11.70 -54.51
N SER A 288 3.13 -12.36 -55.20
CA SER A 288 4.35 -11.71 -55.71
C SER A 288 4.08 -10.66 -56.80
N TYR A 289 2.97 -10.72 -57.53
CA TYR A 289 2.58 -9.71 -58.53
C TYR A 289 1.77 -8.54 -57.96
N VAL A 290 1.15 -8.72 -56.79
CA VAL A 290 0.28 -7.71 -56.15
C VAL A 290 1.08 -6.79 -55.20
N ARG A 291 2.35 -7.10 -54.95
CA ARG A 291 3.28 -6.29 -54.14
C ARG A 291 4.21 -5.49 -55.04
#